data_AF-A0A0H5DTD7-F1
#
_entry.id   AF-A0A0H5DTD7-F1
#
_cell.length_a   1.000
_cell.length_b   1.000
_cell.length_c   1.000
_cell.angle_alpha   90.00
_cell.angle_beta   90.00
_cell.angle_gamma   90.00
#
_symmetry.space_group_name_H-M   'P 1'
#
loop_
_entity.id
_entity.type
_entity.pdbx_description
1 polymer ?
#
loop_
_entity_poly.entity_id
_entity_poly.type
_entity_poly.pdbx_seq_one_letter_code
_entity_poly.pdbx_strand_id
1 'polypeptide(L)'
;MDYVCLGNNVLSYQTELPASGGLKEQKSLEKKLRTQKDEILKLLASNISDLSDIESLSIRKFKVGKASYYKIQVETVDHAIRGYNITKGRDQKLIDHILETSGNSDTLILTHDRISEQVRALVNSFGKGENKDTLYLWSSGGGGHKSAKEAQTEKEMVKLRNQIIGHASEEVKADFSSRFTNIGVFTDWCKQMGYLHEADVLTDYVGSVGVASAESWDRAQQEGNVKKQESLASLQWLSDRVFGPVIFIQTLRDLINHHPRKVVSTQAMATPSILFALCIYNAFFKPAMDPEVKLHLYMTDMPTGLSGHFFKSLKRIWEIAGKKHLILHAPKPTDKDTWIIRCNLPDDQVVELKTRDFPVRASFLKAVESYTPEAPVGFKVTGEEESKLLKEVLKHQKATGELVGADGFNFEYQVDDKDNAYFLMLGSQPTKQAIVDYVDKFLLEAKQNPKESYKLFAFAGKFIPGKECFYKELCDYIKTQKNWPSNLRVIPLSFQNPEHLVNLELKCNTITRSGGGTVMELLVLHELVEGKKSKLKPKMRFIHAQKVKGRDLESSIPLWERGNYLHLRGAVGSKHCKVVDPHEMFRDSRIQRAKRSFEKKQLQKKQGAARLAGTPAA
;
A
#
# COMPACT_ATOMS: atom_id res chain seq x y z
N MET A 1 -2.37 12.83 -29.67
CA MET A 1 -2.25 14.06 -28.85
C MET A 1 -2.01 13.55 -27.46
N ASP A 2 -0.74 13.39 -27.11
CA ASP A 2 -0.36 12.72 -25.88
C ASP A 2 0.04 13.81 -24.89
N TYR A 3 -0.83 14.04 -23.90
CA TYR A 3 -0.52 14.93 -22.80
C TYR A 3 0.39 14.19 -21.83
N VAL A 4 1.63 14.63 -21.71
CA VAL A 4 2.48 14.30 -20.57
C VAL A 4 2.39 15.48 -19.60
N CYS A 5 1.61 15.32 -18.53
CA CYS A 5 1.65 16.23 -17.39
C CYS A 5 2.99 16.04 -16.67
N LEU A 6 3.91 17.00 -16.83
CA LEU A 6 5.06 17.17 -15.96
C LEU A 6 4.78 18.39 -15.06
N GLY A 7 4.75 18.16 -13.75
CA GLY A 7 4.56 19.22 -12.77
C GLY A 7 5.76 20.16 -12.70
N ASN A 8 5.45 21.46 -12.78
CA ASN A 8 6.06 22.63 -12.16
C ASN A 8 7.16 23.45 -12.88
N ASN A 9 6.76 24.72 -13.11
CA ASN A 9 7.47 25.99 -13.31
C ASN A 9 8.64 26.03 -14.31
N VAL A 10 8.50 25.32 -15.41
CA VAL A 10 8.97 25.78 -16.72
C VAL A 10 7.81 25.59 -17.69
N LEU A 11 7.41 26.66 -18.38
CA LEU A 11 6.47 26.55 -19.50
C LEU A 11 7.24 25.97 -20.70
N SER A 12 7.42 24.65 -20.72
CA SER A 12 8.03 23.96 -21.86
C SER A 12 6.93 23.64 -22.88
N TYR A 13 6.85 24.45 -23.93
CA TYR A 13 6.00 24.14 -25.06
C TYR A 13 6.72 23.13 -25.97
N GLN A 14 6.17 21.92 -26.08
CA GLN A 14 6.58 20.93 -27.07
C GLN A 14 5.47 20.79 -28.11
N THR A 15 5.80 21.05 -29.37
CA THR A 15 4.92 20.79 -30.50
C THR A 15 5.57 19.74 -31.39
N GLU A 16 4.83 18.69 -31.71
CA GLU A 16 5.21 17.76 -32.76
C GLU A 16 4.79 18.34 -34.10
N LEU A 17 5.74 18.52 -35.02
CA LEU A 17 5.46 18.93 -36.38
C LEU A 17 5.74 17.74 -37.30
N PRO A 18 4.77 17.29 -38.11
CA PRO A 18 4.91 16.06 -38.89
C PRO A 18 6.03 16.19 -39.93
N ALA A 19 6.82 15.11 -40.05
CA ALA A 19 8.02 15.02 -40.87
C ALA A 19 7.76 14.76 -42.36
N SER A 20 6.70 15.32 -42.95
CA SER A 20 6.40 15.11 -44.38
C SER A 20 6.98 16.17 -45.32
N GLY A 21 7.60 17.24 -44.80
CA GLY A 21 8.16 18.31 -45.63
C GLY A 21 9.64 18.12 -46.00
N GLY A 22 9.99 18.37 -47.26
CA GLY A 22 11.35 18.32 -47.77
C GLY A 22 12.28 19.39 -47.17
N LEU A 23 13.59 19.29 -47.41
CA LEU A 23 14.63 20.15 -46.82
C LEU A 23 14.38 21.67 -47.01
N LYS A 24 13.69 22.06 -48.09
CA LYS A 24 13.28 23.45 -48.35
C LYS A 24 12.17 23.94 -47.41
N GLU A 25 11.19 23.09 -47.10
CA GLU A 25 10.08 23.41 -46.19
C GLU A 25 10.57 23.49 -44.74
N GLN A 26 11.50 22.61 -44.35
CA GLN A 26 12.14 22.69 -43.04
C GLN A 26 12.92 24.00 -42.86
N LYS A 27 13.67 24.46 -43.88
CA LYS A 27 14.38 25.75 -43.84
C LYS A 27 13.44 26.96 -43.85
N SER A 28 12.31 26.87 -44.56
CA SER A 28 11.27 27.92 -44.56
C SER A 28 10.59 28.03 -43.18
N LEU A 29 10.32 26.90 -42.54
CA LEU A 29 9.72 26.84 -41.20
C LEU A 29 10.69 27.34 -40.12
N GLU A 30 11.98 27.01 -40.23
CA GLU A 30 13.03 27.57 -39.36
C GLU A 30 13.13 29.09 -39.48
N LYS A 31 13.01 29.62 -40.70
CA LYS A 31 12.98 31.06 -40.94
C LYS A 31 11.72 31.68 -40.31
N LYS A 32 10.54 31.07 -40.49
CA LYS A 32 9.28 31.51 -39.86
C LYS A 32 9.34 31.51 -38.34
N LEU A 33 9.84 30.45 -37.70
CA LEU A 33 9.96 30.35 -36.24
C LEU A 33 10.94 31.39 -35.67
N ARG A 34 12.02 31.72 -36.40
CA ARG A 34 12.91 32.82 -36.03
C ARG A 34 12.25 34.19 -36.16
N THR A 35 11.41 34.40 -37.17
CA THR A 35 10.66 35.66 -37.37
C THR A 35 9.49 35.79 -36.40
N GLN A 36 8.87 34.68 -35.98
CA GLN A 36 7.79 34.64 -34.99
C GLN A 36 8.27 34.67 -33.54
N LYS A 37 9.58 34.60 -33.30
CA LYS A 37 10.18 34.80 -31.97
C LYS A 37 9.70 36.11 -31.35
N ASP A 38 9.59 37.17 -32.15
CA ASP A 38 9.16 38.49 -31.68
C ASP A 38 7.64 38.54 -31.41
N GLU A 39 6.83 37.75 -32.10
CA GLU A 39 5.38 37.58 -31.83
C GLU A 39 5.13 36.77 -30.56
N ILE A 40 5.91 35.70 -30.35
CA ILE A 40 5.86 34.88 -29.13
C ILE A 40 6.32 35.70 -27.92
N LEU A 41 7.37 36.52 -28.08
CA LEU A 41 7.79 37.47 -27.05
C LEU A 41 6.71 38.53 -26.76
N LYS A 42 5.97 39.02 -27.76
CA LYS A 42 4.83 39.93 -27.56
C LYS A 42 3.64 39.26 -26.85
N LEU A 43 3.37 37.99 -27.13
CA LEU A 43 2.32 37.19 -26.46
C LEU A 43 2.68 36.85 -25.01
N LEU A 44 3.97 36.65 -24.72
CA LEU A 44 4.47 36.49 -23.36
C LEU A 44 4.46 37.84 -22.60
N ALA A 45 4.83 38.94 -23.28
CA ALA A 45 4.77 40.31 -22.76
C ALA A 45 3.36 40.75 -22.35
N SER A 46 2.31 40.25 -23.01
CA SER A 46 0.92 40.62 -22.68
C SER A 46 0.37 39.89 -21.46
N ASN A 47 1.07 38.86 -20.96
CA ASN A 47 0.62 38.00 -19.87
C ASN A 47 1.57 37.98 -18.66
N ILE A 48 2.75 38.61 -18.77
CA ILE A 48 3.71 38.83 -17.70
C ILE A 48 3.76 40.34 -17.47
N SER A 49 3.49 40.79 -16.25
CA SER A 49 3.29 42.22 -15.93
C SER A 49 4.55 43.08 -16.13
N ASP A 50 5.74 42.48 -16.12
CA ASP A 50 6.99 43.16 -16.43
C ASP A 50 7.93 42.23 -17.22
N LEU A 51 8.34 42.67 -18.41
CA LEU A 51 9.23 41.90 -19.28
C LEU A 51 10.68 41.84 -18.77
N SER A 52 11.03 42.71 -17.80
CA SER A 52 12.36 42.72 -17.18
C SER A 52 12.64 41.48 -16.32
N ASP A 53 11.60 40.72 -15.99
CA ASP A 53 11.72 39.48 -15.22
C ASP A 53 12.18 38.28 -16.07
N ILE A 54 12.29 38.39 -17.40
CA ILE A 54 12.76 37.29 -18.27
C ILE A 54 14.28 37.40 -18.46
N GLU A 55 15.04 36.52 -17.82
CA GLU A 55 16.51 36.49 -17.94
C GLU A 55 16.97 35.90 -19.28
N SER A 56 16.32 34.82 -19.74
CA SER A 56 16.76 34.16 -20.97
C SER A 56 15.62 33.45 -21.70
N LEU A 57 15.70 33.50 -23.05
CA LEU A 57 14.84 32.73 -23.96
C LEU A 57 15.75 31.95 -24.91
N SER A 58 15.68 30.62 -24.86
CA SER A 58 16.43 29.76 -25.79
C SER A 58 15.52 28.82 -26.57
N ILE A 59 15.84 28.64 -27.85
CA ILE A 59 15.19 27.67 -28.73
C ILE A 59 16.25 26.69 -29.20
N ARG A 60 16.14 25.42 -28.80
CA ARG A 60 17.10 24.36 -29.16
C ARG A 60 16.44 23.34 -30.08
N LYS A 61 17.10 23.06 -31.20
CA LYS A 61 16.72 21.98 -32.11
C LYS A 61 17.42 20.70 -31.71
N PHE A 62 16.71 19.59 -31.69
CA PHE A 62 17.30 18.26 -31.52
C PHE A 62 16.66 17.27 -32.49
N LYS A 63 17.32 16.14 -32.74
CA LYS A 63 16.84 15.11 -33.67
C LYS A 63 16.57 13.82 -32.92
N VAL A 64 15.47 13.16 -33.27
CA VAL A 64 15.18 11.78 -32.87
C VAL A 64 14.84 11.01 -34.14
N GLY A 65 15.72 10.08 -34.53
CA GLY A 65 15.67 9.45 -35.85
C GLY A 65 15.83 10.48 -36.99
N LYS A 66 14.91 10.44 -37.98
CA LYS A 66 14.87 11.40 -39.09
C LYS A 66 14.08 12.69 -38.77
N ALA A 67 13.36 12.73 -37.65
CA ALA A 67 12.55 13.88 -37.26
C ALA A 67 13.38 14.92 -36.50
N SER A 68 13.04 16.20 -36.69
CA SER A 68 13.62 17.32 -35.96
C SER A 68 12.57 17.92 -35.03
N TYR A 69 12.98 18.19 -33.80
CA TYR A 69 12.15 18.75 -32.73
C TYR A 69 12.74 20.07 -32.28
N TYR A 70 11.90 20.96 -31.77
CA TYR A 70 12.31 22.25 -31.21
C TYR A 70 11.80 22.36 -29.77
N LYS A 71 12.70 22.66 -28.84
CA LYS A 71 12.38 22.97 -27.45
C LYS A 71 12.55 24.47 -27.23
N ILE A 72 11.51 25.14 -26.75
CA ILE A 72 11.56 26.54 -26.31
C ILE A 72 11.62 26.54 -24.77
N GLN A 73 12.55 27.31 -24.21
CA GLN A 73 12.76 27.45 -22.77
C GLN A 73 12.85 28.94 -22.42
N VAL A 74 12.06 29.35 -21.42
CA VAL A 74 11.99 30.71 -20.86
C VAL A 74 12.38 30.62 -19.39
N GLU A 75 13.26 31.50 -18.93
CA GLU A 75 13.71 31.59 -17.52
C GLU A 75 13.37 32.97 -16.95
N THR A 76 12.87 33.03 -15.71
CA THR A 76 12.44 34.28 -15.05
C THR A 76 13.02 34.48 -13.64
N VAL A 77 13.12 35.74 -13.19
CA VAL A 77 13.65 36.15 -11.87
C VAL A 77 12.62 35.91 -10.75
N ASP A 78 13.12 35.40 -9.62
CA ASP A 78 12.37 34.79 -8.51
C ASP A 78 11.75 35.84 -7.56
N HIS A 79 10.41 35.87 -7.43
CA HIS A 79 9.75 36.51 -6.28
C HIS A 79 8.47 35.77 -5.82
N ALA A 80 8.47 35.39 -4.54
CA ALA A 80 7.42 34.69 -3.83
C ALA A 80 6.10 35.49 -3.76
N ILE A 81 4.99 34.93 -4.25
CA ILE A 81 3.65 35.52 -4.17
C ILE A 81 2.88 34.91 -2.99
N ARG A 82 2.49 35.76 -2.02
CA ARG A 82 1.60 35.43 -0.91
C ARG A 82 0.13 35.42 -1.37
N GLY A 83 -0.62 34.42 -0.93
CA GLY A 83 -2.00 34.14 -1.37
C GLY A 83 -3.08 35.06 -0.78
N TYR A 84 -4.10 35.32 -1.59
CA TYR A 84 -5.40 35.85 -1.20
C TYR A 84 -6.52 35.02 -1.84
N ASN A 85 -7.62 34.82 -1.09
CA ASN A 85 -8.83 34.13 -1.54
C ASN A 85 -9.89 35.12 -2.03
N ILE A 86 -10.49 34.89 -3.20
CA ILE A 86 -11.66 35.64 -3.70
C ILE A 86 -12.75 34.66 -4.17
N THR A 87 -14.00 34.97 -3.79
CA THR A 87 -15.23 34.22 -4.09
C THR A 87 -15.95 34.73 -5.36
N LYS A 88 -16.75 33.85 -5.98
CA LYS A 88 -17.20 33.86 -7.39
C LYS A 88 -18.38 34.81 -7.69
N GLY A 89 -18.36 35.45 -8.87
CA GLY A 89 -19.56 36.12 -9.41
C GLY A 89 -19.43 36.97 -10.69
N ARG A 90 -18.85 36.44 -11.79
CA ARG A 90 -19.15 36.72 -13.22
C ARG A 90 -18.07 36.04 -14.10
N ASP A 91 -18.46 35.57 -15.28
CA ASP A 91 -17.66 34.94 -16.36
C ASP A 91 -17.37 33.43 -16.30
N GLN A 92 -18.37 32.67 -16.76
CA GLN A 92 -18.32 31.22 -17.05
C GLN A 92 -17.35 30.84 -18.20
N LYS A 93 -16.98 31.76 -19.10
CA LYS A 93 -16.05 31.48 -20.22
C LYS A 93 -14.58 31.39 -19.83
N LEU A 94 -14.17 32.12 -18.79
CA LEU A 94 -12.82 32.05 -18.23
C LEU A 94 -12.63 30.75 -17.42
N ILE A 95 -13.72 30.28 -16.80
CA ILE A 95 -13.76 29.05 -16.00
C ILE A 95 -13.62 27.81 -16.90
N ASP A 96 -14.24 27.78 -18.08
CA ASP A 96 -14.09 26.65 -19.00
C ASP A 96 -12.68 26.58 -19.65
N HIS A 97 -11.97 27.71 -19.76
CA HIS A 97 -10.59 27.76 -20.27
C HIS A 97 -9.53 27.46 -19.19
N ILE A 98 -9.79 27.82 -17.93
CA ILE A 98 -8.92 27.53 -16.79
C ILE A 98 -9.10 26.08 -16.32
N LEU A 99 -10.29 25.48 -16.46
CA LEU A 99 -10.56 24.09 -16.04
C LEU A 99 -9.99 23.02 -17.00
N GLU A 100 -9.57 23.37 -18.23
CA GLU A 100 -8.78 22.47 -19.09
C GLU A 100 -7.29 22.45 -18.76
N THR A 101 -6.79 23.40 -17.96
CA THR A 101 -5.36 23.47 -17.63
C THR A 101 -5.12 23.84 -16.17
N SER A 102 -5.36 22.81 -15.33
CA SER A 102 -4.69 22.53 -14.06
C SER A 102 -4.73 23.57 -12.93
N GLY A 103 -5.50 23.22 -11.90
CA GLY A 103 -5.35 23.75 -10.56
C GLY A 103 -4.28 23.04 -9.72
N ASN A 104 -3.72 23.82 -8.79
CA ASN A 104 -3.17 23.53 -7.46
C ASN A 104 -2.05 22.50 -7.19
N SER A 105 -1.07 23.07 -6.46
CA SER A 105 -0.27 22.59 -5.33
C SER A 105 1.13 22.01 -5.59
N ASP A 106 2.11 22.81 -5.14
CA ASP A 106 3.41 22.52 -4.53
C ASP A 106 4.26 21.37 -5.08
N THR A 107 5.28 21.71 -5.87
CA THR A 107 6.49 20.87 -6.06
C THR A 107 7.64 21.71 -6.62
N LEU A 108 8.77 21.66 -5.92
CA LEU A 108 10.06 22.22 -6.29
C LEU A 108 10.68 21.39 -7.46
N ILE A 109 11.19 22.00 -8.53
CA ILE A 109 12.08 21.32 -9.49
C ILE A 109 13.40 22.09 -9.65
N LEU A 110 14.43 21.26 -9.65
CA LEU A 110 15.85 21.54 -9.59
C LEU A 110 16.35 22.07 -10.93
N THR A 111 16.97 23.25 -10.89
CA THR A 111 17.98 23.64 -11.86
C THR A 111 19.09 22.58 -11.90
N HIS A 112 19.88 22.59 -12.97
CA HIS A 112 21.07 21.75 -13.15
C HIS A 112 22.15 22.17 -12.14
N ASP A 113 21.88 21.93 -10.86
CA ASP A 113 22.76 22.26 -9.75
C ASP A 113 23.97 21.33 -9.78
N ARG A 114 25.13 21.91 -9.56
CA ARG A 114 26.37 21.19 -9.26
C ARG A 114 26.17 20.16 -8.13
N ILE A 115 25.22 20.41 -7.23
CA ILE A 115 24.82 19.49 -6.16
C ILE A 115 24.05 18.28 -6.71
N SER A 116 23.21 18.44 -7.75
CA SER A 116 22.57 17.31 -8.45
C SER A 116 23.61 16.38 -9.09
N GLU A 117 24.71 16.94 -9.62
CA GLU A 117 25.81 16.15 -10.17
C GLU A 117 26.62 15.45 -9.06
N GLN A 118 26.86 16.11 -7.93
CA GLN A 118 27.52 15.49 -6.78
C GLN A 118 26.66 14.37 -6.18
N VAL A 119 25.36 14.59 -6.00
CA VAL A 119 24.42 13.55 -5.54
C VAL A 119 24.39 12.40 -6.55
N ARG A 120 24.33 12.68 -7.85
CA ARG A 120 24.36 11.64 -8.88
C ARG A 120 25.70 10.90 -8.90
N ALA A 121 26.82 11.59 -8.77
CA ALA A 121 28.15 11.00 -8.70
C ALA A 121 28.33 10.14 -7.45
N LEU A 122 27.79 10.59 -6.31
CA LEU A 122 27.78 9.88 -5.04
C LEU A 122 26.89 8.65 -5.11
N VAL A 123 25.67 8.78 -5.67
CA VAL A 123 24.80 7.63 -5.92
C VAL A 123 25.45 6.66 -6.91
N ASN A 124 26.16 7.14 -7.92
CA ASN A 124 26.92 6.29 -8.85
C ASN A 124 28.14 5.63 -8.20
N SER A 125 28.76 6.27 -7.20
CA SER A 125 29.90 5.70 -6.48
C SER A 125 29.45 4.61 -5.49
N PHE A 126 28.32 4.79 -4.80
CA PHE A 126 27.66 3.72 -4.03
C PHE A 126 26.94 2.71 -4.91
N GLY A 127 26.52 3.15 -6.09
CA GLY A 127 25.82 2.38 -7.10
C GLY A 127 26.68 1.33 -7.78
N LYS A 128 27.98 1.23 -7.48
CA LYS A 128 28.76 0.03 -7.84
C LYS A 128 28.57 -1.13 -6.85
N GLY A 129 27.73 -0.98 -5.81
CA GLY A 129 27.41 -2.01 -4.79
C GLY A 129 26.27 -2.98 -5.15
N GLU A 130 25.81 -3.76 -4.15
CA GLU A 130 24.78 -4.82 -4.28
C GLU A 130 23.38 -4.31 -4.67
N ASN A 131 23.11 -3.01 -4.47
CA ASN A 131 21.76 -2.45 -4.52
C ASN A 131 21.41 -1.80 -5.87
N LYS A 132 22.39 -1.58 -6.75
CA LYS A 132 22.13 -1.11 -8.11
C LYS A 132 21.67 -2.30 -8.96
N ASP A 133 20.72 -2.03 -9.84
CA ASP A 133 20.24 -2.98 -10.83
C ASP A 133 19.53 -4.17 -10.16
N THR A 134 18.59 -3.88 -9.24
CA THR A 134 17.66 -4.91 -8.75
C THR A 134 16.41 -4.90 -9.63
N LEU A 135 16.05 -6.07 -10.16
CA LEU A 135 14.78 -6.29 -10.86
C LEU A 135 13.76 -6.88 -9.87
N TYR A 136 12.68 -6.15 -9.61
CA TYR A 136 11.57 -6.59 -8.77
C TYR A 136 10.43 -7.13 -9.62
N LEU A 137 10.09 -8.40 -9.41
CA LEU A 137 8.99 -9.09 -10.08
C LEU A 137 7.86 -9.37 -9.09
N TRP A 138 6.66 -8.89 -9.38
CA TRP A 138 5.48 -9.10 -8.54
C TRP A 138 4.23 -9.37 -9.40
N SER A 139 3.05 -9.50 -8.78
CA SER A 139 1.81 -9.74 -9.51
C SER A 139 0.65 -8.97 -8.87
N SER A 140 -0.16 -8.28 -9.69
CA SER A 140 -1.30 -7.44 -9.25
C SER A 140 -2.54 -8.14 -8.72
N GLY A 141 -2.57 -9.48 -8.66
CA GLY A 141 -3.68 -10.21 -8.05
C GLY A 141 -3.67 -10.09 -6.53
N GLY A 142 -4.52 -9.23 -5.97
CA GLY A 142 -4.55 -8.92 -4.53
C GLY A 142 -3.43 -7.98 -4.07
N GLY A 143 -3.69 -7.17 -3.04
CA GLY A 143 -2.72 -6.17 -2.58
C GLY A 143 -1.49 -6.73 -1.86
N GLY A 144 -1.52 -7.98 -1.40
CA GLY A 144 -0.46 -8.56 -0.56
C GLY A 144 0.91 -8.61 -1.23
N HIS A 145 0.99 -9.11 -2.47
CA HIS A 145 2.26 -9.22 -3.20
C HIS A 145 2.85 -7.84 -3.52
N LYS A 146 1.99 -6.86 -3.84
CA LYS A 146 2.39 -5.48 -4.06
C LYS A 146 2.94 -4.85 -2.79
N SER A 147 2.24 -4.99 -1.66
CA SER A 147 2.69 -4.46 -0.37
C SER A 147 4.01 -5.09 0.07
N ALA A 148 4.19 -6.40 -0.14
CA ALA A 148 5.47 -7.07 0.13
C ALA A 148 6.60 -6.53 -0.77
N LYS A 149 6.31 -6.28 -2.06
CA LYS A 149 7.30 -5.69 -2.99
C LYS A 149 7.69 -4.30 -2.53
N GLU A 150 6.71 -3.47 -2.19
CA GLU A 150 6.92 -2.12 -1.65
C GLU A 150 7.74 -2.16 -0.36
N ALA A 151 7.49 -3.12 0.53
CA ALA A 151 8.27 -3.31 1.74
C ALA A 151 9.75 -3.65 1.45
N GLN A 152 10.02 -4.57 0.53
CA GLN A 152 11.40 -4.92 0.14
C GLN A 152 12.09 -3.75 -0.56
N THR A 153 11.38 -3.06 -1.45
CA THR A 153 11.88 -1.86 -2.12
C THR A 153 12.25 -0.79 -1.10
N GLU A 154 11.34 -0.50 -0.16
CA GLU A 154 11.57 0.50 0.88
C GLU A 154 12.77 0.14 1.77
N LYS A 155 12.93 -1.13 2.15
CA LYS A 155 14.08 -1.61 2.94
C LYS A 155 15.40 -1.33 2.22
N GLU A 156 15.50 -1.67 0.94
CA GLU A 156 16.72 -1.44 0.16
C GLU A 156 16.96 0.05 -0.12
N MET A 157 15.90 0.83 -0.37
CA MET A 157 16.02 2.27 -0.58
C MET A 157 16.44 3.02 0.68
N VAL A 158 15.96 2.60 1.87
CA VAL A 158 16.42 3.17 3.15
C VAL A 158 17.91 2.86 3.37
N LYS A 159 18.34 1.62 3.10
CA LYS A 159 19.76 1.23 3.18
C LYS A 159 20.63 2.09 2.26
N LEU A 160 20.23 2.21 0.98
CA LEU A 160 20.94 3.01 -0.01
C LEU A 160 20.99 4.49 0.38
N ARG A 161 19.87 5.08 0.79
CA ARG A 161 19.79 6.46 1.28
C ARG A 161 20.76 6.70 2.44
N ASN A 162 20.75 5.82 3.44
CA ASN A 162 21.61 5.97 4.61
C ASN A 162 23.10 5.83 4.26
N GLN A 163 23.45 4.96 3.32
CA GLN A 163 24.82 4.85 2.81
C GLN A 163 25.27 6.13 2.11
N ILE A 164 24.42 6.70 1.23
CA ILE A 164 24.70 7.96 0.54
C ILE A 164 24.89 9.10 1.56
N ILE A 165 23.94 9.26 2.48
CA ILE A 165 24.02 10.29 3.53
C ILE A 165 25.26 10.09 4.39
N GLY A 166 25.63 8.86 4.73
CA GLY A 166 26.80 8.57 5.57
C GLY A 166 28.15 9.01 4.96
N HIS A 167 28.23 9.17 3.63
CA HIS A 167 29.46 9.52 2.93
C HIS A 167 29.41 10.88 2.20
N ALA A 168 28.25 11.54 2.21
CA ALA A 168 28.09 12.89 1.68
C ALA A 168 28.82 13.92 2.57
N SER A 169 29.26 15.05 1.99
CA SER A 169 29.61 16.25 2.77
C SER A 169 28.36 16.82 3.43
N GLU A 170 28.50 17.62 4.49
CA GLU A 170 27.33 18.20 5.19
C GLU A 170 26.41 19.03 4.28
N GLU A 171 26.99 19.77 3.32
CA GLU A 171 26.24 20.50 2.29
C GLU A 171 25.38 19.55 1.44
N VAL A 172 25.98 18.46 0.95
CA VAL A 172 25.28 17.44 0.15
C VAL A 172 24.24 16.71 1.00
N LYS A 173 24.49 16.45 2.29
CA LYS A 173 23.51 15.83 3.20
C LYS A 173 22.27 16.71 3.38
N ALA A 174 22.47 18.02 3.57
CA ALA A 174 21.38 18.97 3.77
C ALA A 174 20.50 19.07 2.51
N ASP A 175 21.13 19.22 1.34
CA ASP A 175 20.42 19.25 0.06
C ASP A 175 19.75 17.91 -0.28
N PHE A 176 20.43 16.78 -0.07
CA PHE A 176 19.84 15.47 -0.28
C PHE A 176 18.61 15.25 0.62
N SER A 177 18.70 15.66 1.89
CA SER A 177 17.61 15.50 2.86
C SER A 177 16.43 16.42 2.57
N SER A 178 16.67 17.62 2.03
CA SER A 178 15.60 18.55 1.64
C SER A 178 14.87 18.09 0.37
N ARG A 179 15.58 17.44 -0.57
CA ARG A 179 15.00 16.88 -1.80
C ARG A 179 14.22 15.59 -1.56
N PHE A 180 14.78 14.72 -0.74
CA PHE A 180 14.23 13.39 -0.46
C PHE A 180 13.59 13.33 0.93
N THR A 181 12.59 14.20 1.12
CA THR A 181 11.86 14.36 2.39
C THR A 181 11.21 13.07 2.87
N ASN A 182 10.77 12.22 1.93
CA ASN A 182 10.28 10.88 2.21
C ASN A 182 10.89 9.84 1.27
N ILE A 183 10.85 8.59 1.70
CA ILE A 183 11.47 7.48 0.97
C ILE A 183 10.82 7.19 -0.38
N GLY A 184 9.53 7.52 -0.55
CA GLY A 184 8.82 7.36 -1.82
C GLY A 184 9.42 8.23 -2.92
N VAL A 185 9.66 9.52 -2.63
CA VAL A 185 10.29 10.46 -3.58
C VAL A 185 11.67 9.98 -3.98
N PHE A 186 12.47 9.48 -3.02
CA PHE A 186 13.78 8.89 -3.34
C PHE A 186 13.66 7.63 -4.21
N THR A 187 12.69 6.77 -3.90
CA THR A 187 12.42 5.54 -4.67
C THR A 187 12.05 5.86 -6.12
N ASP A 188 11.17 6.83 -6.33
CA ASP A 188 10.74 7.24 -7.68
C ASP A 188 11.89 7.87 -8.47
N TRP A 189 12.72 8.68 -7.82
CA TRP A 189 13.95 9.19 -8.41
C TRP A 189 14.90 8.05 -8.81
N CYS A 190 15.09 7.04 -7.95
CA CYS A 190 15.90 5.85 -8.28
C CYS A 190 15.35 5.09 -9.50
N LYS A 191 14.03 4.98 -9.66
CA LYS A 191 13.40 4.38 -10.85
C LYS A 191 13.68 5.19 -12.11
N GLN A 192 13.49 6.51 -12.04
CA GLN A 192 13.75 7.41 -13.18
C GLN A 192 15.21 7.39 -13.62
N MET A 193 16.14 7.20 -12.67
CA MET A 193 17.56 7.06 -12.97
C MET A 193 17.96 5.65 -13.43
N GLY A 194 17.02 4.69 -13.47
CA GLY A 194 17.29 3.31 -13.87
C GLY A 194 18.10 2.50 -12.85
N TYR A 195 18.05 2.86 -11.57
CA TYR A 195 18.70 2.07 -10.51
C TYR A 195 17.81 0.94 -9.97
N LEU A 196 16.51 1.08 -10.19
CA LEU A 196 15.47 0.19 -9.70
C LEU A 196 14.53 -0.12 -10.86
N HIS A 197 14.37 -1.41 -11.15
CA HIS A 197 13.44 -1.90 -12.16
C HIS A 197 12.33 -2.69 -11.49
N GLU A 198 11.09 -2.42 -11.85
CA GLU A 198 9.93 -3.14 -11.35
C GLU A 198 9.08 -3.58 -12.53
N ALA A 199 8.61 -4.82 -12.49
CA ALA A 199 7.64 -5.35 -13.44
C ALA A 199 6.56 -6.13 -12.70
N ASP A 200 5.31 -5.82 -13.02
CA ASP A 200 4.16 -6.64 -12.69
C ASP A 200 4.01 -7.73 -13.76
N VAL A 201 4.28 -8.97 -13.37
CA VAL A 201 4.28 -10.12 -14.27
C VAL A 201 2.90 -10.38 -14.88
N LEU A 202 1.80 -9.94 -14.24
CA LEU A 202 0.48 -10.05 -14.83
C LEU A 202 0.23 -8.91 -15.84
N THR A 203 0.34 -7.65 -15.41
CA THR A 203 -0.04 -6.53 -16.30
C THR A 203 1.01 -6.24 -17.36
N ASP A 204 2.29 -6.24 -16.99
CA ASP A 204 3.35 -5.76 -17.85
C ASP A 204 3.84 -6.85 -18.81
N TYR A 205 3.81 -8.11 -18.38
CA TYR A 205 4.26 -9.23 -19.23
C TYR A 205 3.12 -9.94 -19.96
N VAL A 206 2.05 -10.30 -19.24
CA VAL A 206 0.90 -11.01 -19.85
C VAL A 206 -0.09 -10.04 -20.52
N GLY A 207 -0.09 -8.77 -20.14
CA GLY A 207 -0.91 -7.74 -20.76
C GLY A 207 -2.38 -7.82 -20.33
N SER A 208 -3.28 -7.60 -21.29
CA SER A 208 -4.73 -7.50 -21.04
C SER A 208 -5.33 -8.75 -20.38
N VAL A 209 -4.83 -9.94 -20.71
CA VAL A 209 -5.27 -11.20 -20.08
C VAL A 209 -4.85 -11.28 -18.61
N GLY A 210 -3.66 -10.78 -18.30
CA GLY A 210 -3.18 -10.67 -16.92
C GLY A 210 -4.01 -9.68 -16.12
N VAL A 211 -4.33 -8.52 -16.69
CA VAL A 211 -5.24 -7.51 -16.11
C VAL A 211 -6.60 -8.14 -15.81
N ALA A 212 -7.22 -8.81 -16.78
CA ALA A 212 -8.52 -9.46 -16.58
C ALA A 212 -8.49 -10.56 -15.50
N SER A 213 -7.37 -11.28 -15.39
CA SER A 213 -7.17 -12.29 -14.36
C SER A 213 -7.05 -11.67 -12.96
N ALA A 214 -6.30 -10.58 -12.82
CA ALA A 214 -6.20 -9.81 -11.58
C ALA A 214 -7.55 -9.20 -11.18
N GLU A 215 -8.30 -8.64 -12.13
CA GLU A 215 -9.65 -8.11 -11.89
C GLU A 215 -10.64 -9.21 -11.46
N SER A 216 -10.57 -10.40 -12.07
CA SER A 216 -11.41 -11.52 -11.66
C SER A 216 -11.08 -11.99 -10.23
N TRP A 217 -9.82 -11.93 -9.83
CA TRP A 217 -9.39 -12.24 -8.48
C TRP A 217 -9.89 -11.21 -7.49
N ASP A 218 -9.64 -9.92 -7.77
CA ASP A 218 -10.04 -8.80 -6.92
C ASP A 218 -11.56 -8.74 -6.74
N ARG A 219 -12.34 -8.98 -7.81
CA ARG A 219 -13.80 -9.09 -7.73
C ARG A 219 -14.23 -10.22 -6.80
N ALA A 220 -13.61 -11.40 -6.91
CA ALA A 220 -13.92 -12.52 -6.02
C ALA A 220 -13.57 -12.22 -4.55
N GLN A 221 -12.56 -11.37 -4.29
CA GLN A 221 -12.26 -10.87 -2.93
C GLN A 221 -13.32 -9.87 -2.45
N GLN A 222 -13.71 -8.91 -3.29
CA GLN A 222 -14.72 -7.89 -2.97
C GLN A 222 -16.11 -8.51 -2.73
N GLU A 223 -16.45 -9.58 -3.43
CA GLU A 223 -17.70 -10.34 -3.25
C GLU A 223 -17.66 -11.31 -2.05
N GLY A 224 -16.49 -11.53 -1.44
CA GLY A 224 -16.33 -12.57 -0.41
C GLY A 224 -16.54 -13.99 -0.96
N ASN A 225 -16.35 -14.20 -2.28
CA ASN A 225 -16.61 -15.48 -2.94
C ASN A 225 -15.43 -16.47 -2.76
N VAL A 226 -15.40 -17.10 -1.59
CA VAL A 226 -14.32 -18.03 -1.19
C VAL A 226 -14.15 -19.19 -2.17
N LYS A 227 -15.26 -19.76 -2.68
CA LYS A 227 -15.20 -20.87 -3.66
C LYS A 227 -14.54 -20.43 -4.96
N LYS A 228 -14.84 -19.22 -5.46
CA LYS A 228 -14.20 -18.69 -6.67
C LYS A 228 -12.72 -18.41 -6.43
N GLN A 229 -12.34 -17.85 -5.28
CA GLN A 229 -10.94 -17.64 -4.90
C GLN A 229 -10.17 -18.97 -4.85
N GLU A 230 -10.70 -20.00 -4.19
CA GLU A 230 -10.12 -21.35 -4.16
C GLU A 230 -9.99 -21.96 -5.57
N SER A 231 -11.03 -21.79 -6.41
CA SER A 231 -11.02 -22.25 -7.80
C SER A 231 -9.94 -21.55 -8.62
N LEU A 232 -9.82 -20.22 -8.55
CA LEU A 232 -8.77 -19.48 -9.27
C LEU A 232 -7.37 -19.90 -8.80
N ALA A 233 -7.15 -20.02 -7.49
CA ALA A 233 -5.88 -20.51 -6.95
C ALA A 233 -5.55 -21.93 -7.44
N SER A 234 -6.55 -22.82 -7.56
CA SER A 234 -6.37 -24.17 -8.08
C SER A 234 -5.93 -24.22 -9.56
N LEU A 235 -6.18 -23.14 -10.32
CA LEU A 235 -5.79 -23.02 -11.73
C LEU A 235 -4.37 -22.45 -11.92
N GLN A 236 -3.64 -22.15 -10.84
CA GLN A 236 -2.29 -21.59 -10.91
C GLN A 236 -1.35 -22.46 -11.77
N TRP A 237 -1.42 -23.79 -11.66
CA TRP A 237 -0.57 -24.68 -12.46
C TRP A 237 -0.82 -24.57 -13.96
N LEU A 238 -2.07 -24.32 -14.36
CA LEU A 238 -2.44 -24.15 -15.76
C LEU A 238 -1.96 -22.78 -16.25
N SER A 239 -2.14 -21.76 -15.42
CA SER A 239 -1.64 -20.41 -15.67
C SER A 239 -0.12 -20.38 -15.87
N ASP A 240 0.64 -21.10 -15.02
CA ASP A 240 2.10 -21.24 -15.16
C ASP A 240 2.48 -21.89 -16.50
N ARG A 241 1.68 -22.85 -16.99
CA ARG A 241 1.93 -23.53 -18.28
C ARG A 241 1.58 -22.66 -19.49
N VAL A 242 0.48 -21.91 -19.41
CA VAL A 242 -0.01 -21.09 -20.53
C VAL A 242 0.79 -19.79 -20.66
N PHE A 243 1.01 -19.09 -19.55
CA PHE A 243 1.73 -17.81 -19.56
C PHE A 243 3.23 -17.94 -19.34
N GLY A 244 3.70 -19.12 -18.93
CA GLY A 244 5.11 -19.40 -18.71
C GLY A 244 6.03 -18.96 -19.86
N PRO A 245 5.73 -19.28 -21.14
CA PRO A 245 6.55 -18.84 -22.26
C PRO A 245 6.66 -17.31 -22.41
N VAL A 246 5.55 -16.59 -22.23
CA VAL A 246 5.53 -15.12 -22.33
C VAL A 246 6.34 -14.51 -21.19
N ILE A 247 6.12 -15.01 -19.97
CA ILE A 247 6.85 -14.56 -18.77
C ILE A 247 8.36 -14.84 -18.91
N PHE A 248 8.74 -16.00 -19.46
CA PHE A 248 10.13 -16.32 -19.76
C PHE A 248 10.76 -15.30 -20.71
N ILE A 249 10.12 -15.01 -21.84
CA ILE A 249 10.65 -14.09 -22.86
C ILE A 249 10.83 -12.69 -22.27
N GLN A 250 9.82 -12.17 -21.56
CA GLN A 250 9.88 -10.82 -21.00
C GLN A 250 10.89 -10.73 -19.85
N THR A 251 10.95 -11.75 -18.98
CA THR A 251 11.98 -11.80 -17.95
C THR A 251 13.38 -11.80 -18.57
N LEU A 252 13.63 -12.64 -19.59
CA LEU A 252 14.92 -12.69 -20.27
C LEU A 252 15.26 -11.34 -20.93
N ARG A 253 14.27 -10.69 -21.56
CA ARG A 253 14.43 -9.36 -22.14
C ARG A 253 14.83 -8.33 -21.08
N ASP A 254 14.17 -8.30 -19.93
CA ASP A 254 14.49 -7.35 -18.86
C ASP A 254 15.86 -7.64 -18.25
N LEU A 255 16.23 -8.92 -18.08
CA LEU A 255 17.57 -9.31 -17.66
C LEU A 255 18.64 -8.81 -18.64
N ILE A 256 18.43 -8.97 -19.95
CA ILE A 256 19.37 -8.52 -20.99
C ILE A 256 19.45 -6.99 -21.05
N ASN A 257 18.33 -6.28 -20.95
CA ASN A 257 18.32 -4.83 -21.11
C ASN A 257 18.84 -4.08 -19.88
N HIS A 258 18.62 -4.63 -18.69
CA HIS A 258 18.92 -3.96 -17.43
C HIS A 258 20.15 -4.50 -16.70
N HIS A 259 20.64 -5.68 -17.10
CA HIS A 259 21.76 -6.35 -16.46
C HIS A 259 21.70 -6.39 -14.92
N PRO A 260 20.57 -6.84 -14.34
CA PRO A 260 20.41 -6.76 -12.90
C PRO A 260 21.37 -7.69 -12.17
N ARG A 261 21.83 -7.26 -11.00
CA ARG A 261 22.68 -8.06 -10.09
C ARG A 261 21.88 -8.98 -9.19
N LYS A 262 20.62 -8.61 -8.94
CA LYS A 262 19.70 -9.30 -8.05
C LYS A 262 18.31 -9.27 -8.67
N VAL A 263 17.61 -10.41 -8.64
CA VAL A 263 16.17 -10.44 -8.92
C VAL A 263 15.45 -10.72 -7.62
N VAL A 264 14.48 -9.87 -7.28
CA VAL A 264 13.60 -10.06 -6.11
C VAL A 264 12.22 -10.38 -6.63
N SER A 265 11.58 -11.41 -6.07
CA SER A 265 10.18 -11.69 -6.35
C SER A 265 9.36 -11.85 -5.07
N THR A 266 8.17 -11.27 -5.03
CA THR A 266 7.21 -11.40 -3.92
C THR A 266 6.03 -12.28 -4.35
N GLN A 267 6.34 -13.50 -4.78
CA GLN A 267 5.41 -14.51 -5.33
C GLN A 267 4.82 -14.16 -6.70
N ALA A 268 5.68 -13.80 -7.67
CA ALA A 268 5.26 -13.75 -9.06
C ALA A 268 4.85 -15.14 -9.58
N MET A 269 3.90 -15.17 -10.51
CA MET A 269 3.49 -16.39 -11.21
C MET A 269 4.61 -16.95 -12.10
N ALA A 270 4.52 -18.22 -12.47
CA ALA A 270 5.47 -18.90 -13.34
C ALA A 270 6.94 -18.81 -12.89
N THR A 271 7.21 -18.97 -11.59
CA THR A 271 8.58 -19.02 -11.04
C THR A 271 9.55 -19.94 -11.81
N PRO A 272 9.16 -21.14 -12.28
CA PRO A 272 10.04 -21.97 -13.10
C PRO A 272 10.52 -21.27 -14.39
N SER A 273 9.65 -20.50 -15.04
CA SER A 273 9.97 -19.75 -16.26
C SER A 273 10.93 -18.59 -15.97
N ILE A 274 10.74 -17.89 -14.85
CA ILE A 274 11.64 -16.83 -14.38
C ILE A 274 13.04 -17.40 -14.12
N LEU A 275 13.13 -18.55 -13.44
CA LEU A 275 14.39 -19.23 -13.16
C LEU A 275 15.08 -19.74 -14.42
N PHE A 276 14.31 -20.24 -15.40
CA PHE A 276 14.86 -20.65 -16.68
C PHE A 276 15.45 -19.46 -17.46
N ALA A 277 14.77 -18.30 -17.45
CA ALA A 277 15.30 -17.07 -18.04
C ALA A 277 16.61 -16.64 -17.36
N LEU A 278 16.69 -16.72 -16.03
CA LEU A 278 17.92 -16.47 -15.28
C LEU A 278 19.05 -17.43 -15.64
N CYS A 279 18.74 -18.72 -15.85
CA CYS A 279 19.73 -19.72 -16.24
C CYS A 279 20.37 -19.37 -17.60
N ILE A 280 19.55 -19.00 -18.58
CA ILE A 280 20.00 -18.56 -19.91
C ILE A 280 20.78 -17.23 -19.80
N TYR A 281 20.28 -16.27 -19.03
CA TYR A 281 20.98 -15.01 -18.81
C TYR A 281 22.38 -15.21 -18.20
N ASN A 282 22.48 -15.97 -17.11
CA ASN A 282 23.74 -16.24 -16.42
C ASN A 282 24.75 -16.97 -17.31
N ALA A 283 24.28 -17.84 -18.21
CA ALA A 283 25.14 -18.61 -19.11
C ALA A 283 25.64 -17.79 -20.32
N PHE A 284 24.81 -16.91 -20.89
CA PHE A 284 25.09 -16.33 -22.21
C PHE A 284 25.18 -14.80 -22.25
N PHE A 285 24.52 -14.10 -21.33
CA PHE A 285 24.33 -12.64 -21.41
C PHE A 285 24.91 -11.87 -20.23
N LYS A 286 25.12 -12.53 -19.09
CA LYS A 286 25.71 -11.94 -17.90
C LYS A 286 27.17 -11.54 -18.19
N PRO A 287 27.62 -10.34 -17.78
CA PRO A 287 29.02 -9.98 -17.82
C PRO A 287 29.91 -11.02 -17.11
N ALA A 288 31.04 -11.39 -17.71
CA ALA A 288 31.90 -12.47 -17.22
C ALA A 288 32.41 -12.23 -15.78
N MET A 289 32.63 -10.95 -15.42
CA MET A 289 33.17 -10.55 -14.12
C MET A 289 32.13 -10.44 -13.01
N ASP A 290 30.83 -10.43 -13.34
CA ASP A 290 29.77 -10.28 -12.34
C ASP A 290 29.43 -11.64 -11.69
N PRO A 291 29.01 -11.67 -10.42
CA PRO A 291 28.52 -12.90 -9.78
C PRO A 291 27.24 -13.40 -10.46
N GLU A 292 26.96 -14.70 -10.37
CA GLU A 292 25.70 -15.26 -10.86
C GLU A 292 24.49 -14.55 -10.24
N VAL A 293 23.55 -14.14 -11.08
CA VAL A 293 22.30 -13.52 -10.64
C VAL A 293 21.39 -14.59 -10.07
N LYS A 294 20.87 -14.34 -8.86
CA LYS A 294 19.93 -15.23 -8.17
C LYS A 294 18.55 -14.59 -8.04
N LEU A 295 17.52 -15.45 -8.00
CA LEU A 295 16.15 -15.09 -7.66
C LEU A 295 15.97 -15.19 -6.13
N HIS A 296 15.75 -14.04 -5.49
CA HIS A 296 15.35 -13.94 -4.09
C HIS A 296 13.83 -13.93 -4.01
N LEU A 297 13.24 -15.09 -3.72
CA LEU A 297 11.79 -15.27 -3.63
C LEU A 297 11.32 -15.05 -2.18
N TYR A 298 10.65 -13.93 -1.92
CA TYR A 298 10.01 -13.63 -0.64
C TYR A 298 8.57 -14.16 -0.63
N MET A 299 8.32 -15.10 0.28
CA MET A 299 6.98 -15.60 0.54
C MET A 299 6.20 -14.60 1.38
N THR A 300 4.97 -14.31 0.99
CA THR A 300 4.05 -13.43 1.73
C THR A 300 3.06 -14.20 2.59
N ASP A 301 2.95 -15.51 2.43
CA ASP A 301 2.11 -16.38 3.26
C ASP A 301 2.93 -17.29 4.18
N MET A 302 2.33 -17.67 5.30
CA MET A 302 2.93 -18.55 6.29
C MET A 302 3.08 -19.97 5.73
N PRO A 303 4.23 -20.65 5.89
CA PRO A 303 4.46 -22.00 5.39
C PRO A 303 3.68 -23.05 6.22
N THR A 304 2.44 -23.28 5.85
CA THR A 304 1.54 -24.26 6.47
C THR A 304 1.11 -25.29 5.44
N GLY A 305 0.56 -26.43 5.89
CA GLY A 305 -0.04 -27.41 4.98
C GLY A 305 -1.16 -26.83 4.09
N LEU A 306 -1.81 -25.73 4.52
CA LEU A 306 -2.92 -25.10 3.80
C LEU A 306 -2.47 -24.11 2.72
N SER A 307 -1.31 -23.47 2.88
CA SER A 307 -0.67 -22.61 1.88
C SER A 307 0.25 -23.38 0.92
N GLY A 308 0.17 -24.72 0.95
CA GLY A 308 1.07 -25.60 0.20
C GLY A 308 1.09 -25.39 -1.31
N HIS A 309 0.09 -24.74 -1.92
CA HIS A 309 0.10 -24.47 -3.37
C HIS A 309 1.23 -23.52 -3.78
N PHE A 310 1.58 -22.53 -2.95
CA PHE A 310 2.72 -21.64 -3.20
C PHE A 310 4.08 -22.34 -3.08
N PHE A 311 4.19 -23.36 -2.22
CA PHE A 311 5.43 -24.12 -2.04
C PHE A 311 5.54 -25.31 -2.99
N LYS A 312 4.40 -25.90 -3.40
CA LYS A 312 4.35 -27.02 -4.35
C LYS A 312 4.81 -26.62 -5.75
N SER A 313 4.60 -25.38 -6.17
CA SER A 313 5.14 -24.88 -7.44
C SER A 313 6.68 -24.96 -7.45
N LEU A 314 7.33 -24.69 -6.33
CA LEU A 314 8.79 -24.79 -6.18
C LEU A 314 9.30 -26.23 -6.31
N LYS A 315 8.52 -27.23 -5.85
CA LYS A 315 8.87 -28.64 -6.05
C LYS A 315 8.99 -29.03 -7.53
N ARG A 316 8.27 -28.33 -8.41
CA ARG A 316 8.19 -28.61 -9.85
C ARG A 316 9.27 -27.91 -10.67
N ILE A 317 10.10 -27.06 -10.05
CA ILE A 317 11.23 -26.44 -10.73
C ILE A 317 12.15 -27.57 -11.22
N TRP A 318 12.36 -27.63 -12.54
CA TRP A 318 13.24 -28.61 -13.15
C TRP A 318 14.69 -28.35 -12.74
N GLU A 319 15.51 -29.40 -12.61
CA GLU A 319 16.94 -29.24 -12.29
C GLU A 319 17.64 -28.36 -13.34
N ILE A 320 17.28 -28.52 -14.61
CA ILE A 320 17.76 -27.70 -15.75
C ILE A 320 17.31 -26.24 -15.65
N ALA A 321 16.16 -25.97 -15.03
CA ALA A 321 15.70 -24.61 -14.76
C ALA A 321 16.47 -23.97 -13.57
N GLY A 322 17.48 -24.66 -13.03
CA GLY A 322 18.50 -24.06 -12.19
C GLY A 322 18.01 -23.75 -10.79
N LYS A 323 17.48 -24.74 -10.05
CA LYS A 323 17.15 -24.58 -8.62
C LYS A 323 18.24 -23.88 -7.81
N LYS A 324 19.52 -24.12 -8.15
CA LYS A 324 20.70 -23.44 -7.56
C LYS A 324 20.67 -21.90 -7.62
N HIS A 325 19.88 -21.31 -8.53
CA HIS A 325 19.69 -19.87 -8.68
C HIS A 325 18.53 -19.33 -7.84
N LEU A 326 17.79 -20.17 -7.10
CA LEU A 326 16.74 -19.75 -6.18
C LEU A 326 17.29 -19.59 -4.76
N ILE A 327 16.95 -18.48 -4.11
CA ILE A 327 17.05 -18.28 -2.67
C ILE A 327 15.65 -17.99 -2.14
N LEU A 328 15.12 -18.86 -1.29
CA LEU A 328 13.80 -18.73 -0.71
C LEU A 328 13.88 -17.94 0.60
N HIS A 329 13.12 -16.86 0.72
CA HIS A 329 12.95 -16.07 1.93
C HIS A 329 11.54 -16.34 2.47
N ALA A 330 11.43 -17.06 3.58
CA ALA A 330 10.13 -17.45 4.13
C ALA A 330 10.14 -17.48 5.66
N PRO A 331 9.00 -17.21 6.34
CA PRO A 331 8.88 -17.43 7.77
C PRO A 331 9.20 -18.88 8.14
N LYS A 332 9.55 -19.15 9.39
CA LYS A 332 9.77 -20.53 9.85
C LYS A 332 8.45 -21.34 9.85
N PRO A 333 8.45 -22.61 9.40
CA PRO A 333 7.31 -23.51 9.56
C PRO A 333 6.95 -23.74 11.03
N THR A 334 5.65 -23.80 11.31
CA THR A 334 5.14 -24.09 12.67
C THR A 334 5.08 -25.57 12.99
N ASP A 335 5.06 -26.42 11.97
CA ASP A 335 5.13 -27.87 12.13
C ASP A 335 6.59 -28.35 12.01
N LYS A 336 6.78 -29.67 12.08
CA LYS A 336 8.10 -30.29 12.03
C LYS A 336 8.63 -30.48 10.60
N ASP A 337 7.96 -29.94 9.59
CA ASP A 337 8.37 -30.13 8.20
C ASP A 337 9.65 -29.35 7.90
N THR A 338 10.59 -30.00 7.23
CA THR A 338 11.81 -29.36 6.70
C THR A 338 11.54 -28.71 5.34
N TRP A 339 12.36 -27.75 4.94
CA TRP A 339 12.24 -27.11 3.62
C TRP A 339 12.41 -28.08 2.46
N ILE A 340 13.27 -29.10 2.63
CA ILE A 340 13.39 -30.19 1.64
C ILE A 340 12.05 -30.93 1.45
N ILE A 341 11.31 -31.22 2.53
CA ILE A 341 9.98 -31.85 2.45
C ILE A 341 8.97 -30.90 1.78
N ARG A 342 9.06 -29.59 2.04
CA ARG A 342 8.07 -28.60 1.57
C ARG A 342 8.24 -28.14 0.13
N CYS A 343 9.45 -27.86 -0.29
CA CYS A 343 9.75 -27.27 -1.60
C CYS A 343 10.88 -27.98 -2.35
N ASN A 344 11.45 -29.06 -1.79
CA ASN A 344 12.61 -29.75 -2.35
C ASN A 344 13.78 -28.77 -2.60
N LEU A 345 14.06 -27.96 -1.57
CA LEU A 345 15.21 -27.06 -1.48
C LEU A 345 16.08 -27.48 -0.27
N PRO A 346 17.41 -27.46 -0.41
CA PRO A 346 18.34 -27.61 0.69
C PRO A 346 18.34 -26.36 1.59
N ASP A 347 18.79 -26.54 2.84
CA ASP A 347 18.70 -25.49 3.86
C ASP A 347 19.57 -24.25 3.55
N ASP A 348 20.67 -24.40 2.80
CA ASP A 348 21.54 -23.30 2.36
C ASP A 348 20.88 -22.39 1.30
N GLN A 349 19.78 -22.85 0.68
CA GLN A 349 18.96 -22.07 -0.24
C GLN A 349 17.75 -21.43 0.43
N VAL A 350 17.59 -21.57 1.75
CA VAL A 350 16.47 -21.01 2.49
C VAL A 350 16.96 -20.06 3.57
N VAL A 351 16.49 -18.82 3.47
CA VAL A 351 16.63 -17.80 4.50
C VAL A 351 15.35 -17.78 5.32
N GLU A 352 15.41 -18.39 6.51
CA GLU A 352 14.31 -18.31 7.48
C GLU A 352 14.21 -16.87 7.99
N LEU A 353 13.09 -16.21 7.64
CA LEU A 353 12.82 -14.85 8.04
C LEU A 353 12.47 -14.82 9.53
N LYS A 354 13.22 -14.01 10.28
CA LYS A 354 12.79 -13.57 11.61
C LYS A 354 11.67 -12.55 11.43
N THR A 355 10.90 -12.30 12.49
CA THR A 355 9.77 -11.37 12.46
C THR A 355 10.16 -9.96 11.99
N ARG A 356 11.36 -9.48 12.33
CA ARG A 356 11.91 -8.20 11.85
C ARG A 356 12.30 -8.19 10.37
N ASP A 357 12.48 -9.37 9.79
CA ASP A 357 12.87 -9.56 8.39
C ASP A 357 11.69 -9.91 7.48
N PHE A 358 10.48 -10.02 8.04
CA PHE A 358 9.27 -10.14 7.23
C PHE A 358 9.17 -8.99 6.22
N PRO A 359 8.52 -9.22 5.05
CA PRO A 359 8.23 -8.19 4.06
C PRO A 359 7.17 -7.18 4.54
N VAL A 360 7.44 -6.55 5.69
CA VAL A 360 6.68 -5.45 6.29
C VAL A 360 7.46 -4.16 6.04
N ARG A 361 6.75 -3.06 5.78
CA ARG A 361 7.37 -1.79 5.40
C ARG A 361 8.29 -1.28 6.51
N ALA A 362 9.44 -0.70 6.14
CA ALA A 362 10.40 -0.16 7.11
C ALA A 362 9.77 0.95 7.96
N SER A 363 8.94 1.79 7.36
CA SER A 363 8.12 2.80 8.05
C SER A 363 7.15 2.21 9.08
N PHE A 364 6.58 1.02 8.82
CA PHE A 364 5.76 0.31 9.82
C PHE A 364 6.62 -0.14 11.00
N LEU A 365 7.77 -0.80 10.74
CA LEU A 365 8.69 -1.22 11.80
C LEU A 365 9.15 -0.03 12.67
N LYS A 366 9.48 1.10 12.04
CA LYS A 366 9.84 2.34 12.74
C LYS A 366 8.69 2.83 13.63
N ALA A 367 7.46 2.84 13.11
CA ALA A 367 6.28 3.22 13.87
C ALA A 367 6.02 2.31 15.08
N VAL A 368 6.25 1.01 14.92
CA VAL A 368 6.18 0.02 16.01
C VAL A 368 7.20 0.34 17.11
N GLU A 369 8.43 0.65 16.72
CA GLU A 369 9.52 0.97 17.66
C GLU A 369 9.26 2.28 18.41
N SER A 370 8.73 3.31 17.72
CA SER A 370 8.41 4.61 18.29
C SER A 370 7.05 4.69 18.99
N TYR A 371 6.25 3.61 18.99
CA TYR A 371 4.91 3.62 19.57
C TYR A 371 4.90 3.98 21.06
N THR A 372 4.03 4.93 21.41
CA THR A 372 3.72 5.35 22.79
C THR A 372 2.25 5.04 23.13
N PRO A 373 1.97 4.32 24.24
CA PRO A 373 0.60 3.97 24.63
C PRO A 373 -0.34 5.16 24.82
N GLU A 374 0.19 6.32 25.17
CA GLU A 374 -0.56 7.52 25.52
C GLU A 374 -1.05 8.31 24.30
N ALA A 375 -0.42 8.15 23.13
CA ALA A 375 -0.76 8.91 21.92
C ALA A 375 -2.19 8.59 21.42
N PRO A 376 -3.02 9.55 21.00
CA PRO A 376 -4.36 9.25 20.48
C PRO A 376 -4.31 8.37 19.22
N VAL A 377 -5.46 7.82 18.83
CA VAL A 377 -5.55 7.13 17.53
C VAL A 377 -5.57 8.19 16.44
N GLY A 378 -4.43 8.39 15.79
CA GLY A 378 -4.31 9.22 14.59
C GLY A 378 -4.82 8.49 13.35
N PHE A 379 -5.48 9.23 12.45
CA PHE A 379 -5.79 8.79 11.10
C PHE A 379 -5.75 9.97 10.13
N LYS A 380 -5.53 9.67 8.84
CA LYS A 380 -5.36 10.66 7.77
C LYS A 380 -6.52 10.58 6.78
N VAL A 381 -6.92 11.74 6.28
CA VAL A 381 -7.72 11.87 5.05
C VAL A 381 -6.87 12.47 3.94
N THR A 382 -7.22 12.17 2.69
CA THR A 382 -6.42 12.48 1.50
C THR A 382 -6.75 13.84 0.86
N GLY A 383 -7.82 14.52 1.30
CA GLY A 383 -8.19 15.83 0.79
C GLY A 383 -9.47 16.41 1.40
N GLU A 384 -9.88 17.58 0.91
CA GLU A 384 -11.02 18.33 1.45
C GLU A 384 -12.36 17.60 1.29
N GLU A 385 -12.56 16.90 0.18
CA GLU A 385 -13.80 16.14 -0.08
C GLU A 385 -13.96 15.00 0.93
N GLU A 386 -12.91 14.22 1.17
CA GLU A 386 -12.92 13.16 2.17
C GLU A 386 -13.12 13.71 3.59
N SER A 387 -12.44 14.81 3.91
CA SER A 387 -12.59 15.54 5.18
C SER A 387 -14.03 15.99 5.40
N LYS A 388 -14.67 16.54 4.37
CA LYS A 388 -16.07 16.99 4.41
C LYS A 388 -17.02 15.82 4.64
N LEU A 389 -16.87 14.73 3.88
CA LEU A 389 -17.70 13.53 4.03
C LEU A 389 -17.59 12.94 5.44
N LEU A 390 -16.37 12.85 5.98
CA LEU A 390 -16.15 12.37 7.33
C LEU A 390 -16.83 13.27 8.37
N LYS A 391 -16.68 14.60 8.25
CA LYS A 391 -17.32 15.57 9.16
C LYS A 391 -18.84 15.47 9.11
N GLU A 392 -19.43 15.26 7.94
CA GLU A 392 -20.87 15.03 7.78
C GLU A 392 -21.33 13.75 8.48
N VAL A 393 -20.58 12.64 8.31
CA VAL A 393 -20.84 11.39 9.01
C VAL A 393 -20.80 11.59 10.52
N LEU A 394 -19.78 12.26 11.05
CA LEU A 394 -19.64 12.49 12.49
C LEU A 394 -20.71 13.43 13.05
N LYS A 395 -21.12 14.43 12.27
CA LYS A 395 -22.25 15.30 12.62
C LYS A 395 -23.55 14.49 12.74
N HIS A 396 -23.81 13.57 11.81
CA HIS A 396 -24.96 12.67 11.87
C HIS A 396 -24.96 11.79 13.13
N GLN A 397 -23.78 11.32 13.53
CA GLN A 397 -23.58 10.52 14.74
C GLN A 397 -23.62 11.34 16.04
N LYS A 398 -23.85 12.66 15.96
CA LYS A 398 -23.82 13.62 17.08
C LYS A 398 -22.47 13.64 17.83
N ALA A 399 -21.37 13.46 17.10
CA ALA A 399 -20.01 13.37 17.62
C ALA A 399 -19.22 14.71 17.55
N THR A 400 -19.91 15.85 17.62
CA THR A 400 -19.29 17.17 17.45
C THR A 400 -18.36 17.48 18.62
N GLY A 401 -17.04 17.45 18.39
CA GLY A 401 -16.01 17.79 19.39
C GLY A 401 -15.01 16.68 19.71
N GLU A 402 -15.18 15.47 19.17
CA GLU A 402 -14.28 14.33 19.46
C GLU A 402 -13.06 14.25 18.52
N LEU A 403 -13.01 15.07 17.47
CA LEU A 403 -11.86 15.15 16.57
C LEU A 403 -11.05 16.40 16.82
N VAL A 404 -9.77 16.21 17.12
CA VAL A 404 -8.76 17.28 17.11
C VAL A 404 -7.97 17.13 15.81
N GLY A 405 -7.92 18.18 15.00
CA GLY A 405 -7.09 18.21 13.80
C GLY A 405 -5.81 18.99 14.09
N ALA A 406 -4.65 18.34 14.00
CA ALA A 406 -3.36 19.02 14.16
C ALA A 406 -3.04 19.92 12.95
N ASP A 407 -3.51 19.53 11.76
CA ASP A 407 -3.13 20.14 10.48
C ASP A 407 -4.11 19.77 9.34
N GLY A 408 -5.42 19.99 9.54
CA GLY A 408 -6.47 19.94 8.50
C GLY A 408 -6.82 18.57 7.87
N PHE A 409 -5.83 17.69 7.71
CA PHE A 409 -5.92 16.38 7.07
C PHE A 409 -5.47 15.21 7.96
N ASN A 410 -4.72 15.47 9.05
CA ASN A 410 -4.56 14.48 10.12
C ASN A 410 -5.54 14.77 11.24
N PHE A 411 -6.24 13.72 11.63
CA PHE A 411 -7.24 13.74 12.67
C PHE A 411 -6.82 12.79 13.78
N GLU A 412 -7.05 13.22 15.02
CA GLU A 412 -6.82 12.41 16.19
C GLU A 412 -8.15 12.09 16.87
N TYR A 413 -8.27 10.84 17.32
CA TYR A 413 -9.42 10.34 18.04
C TYR A 413 -8.98 9.65 19.33
N GLN A 414 -9.48 10.13 20.45
CA GLN A 414 -9.16 9.54 21.75
C GLN A 414 -9.91 8.22 21.93
N VAL A 415 -9.16 7.16 22.26
CA VAL A 415 -9.72 5.85 22.63
C VAL A 415 -9.34 5.56 24.07
N ASP A 416 -10.35 5.51 24.94
CA ASP A 416 -10.17 5.21 26.35
C ASP A 416 -10.15 3.69 26.62
N ASP A 417 -9.57 3.28 27.74
CA ASP A 417 -9.54 1.86 28.16
C ASP A 417 -10.93 1.23 28.36
N LYS A 418 -11.95 2.06 28.61
CA LYS A 418 -13.35 1.65 28.74
C LYS A 418 -14.07 1.49 27.39
N ASP A 419 -13.48 1.99 26.31
CA ASP A 419 -14.09 1.92 24.99
C ASP A 419 -13.95 0.52 24.40
N ASN A 420 -15.05 0.01 23.83
CA ASN A 420 -15.03 -1.16 22.98
C ASN A 420 -14.63 -0.71 21.57
N ALA A 421 -13.33 -0.48 21.37
CA ALA A 421 -12.77 0.00 20.11
C ALA A 421 -12.34 -1.15 19.18
N TYR A 422 -12.68 -1.02 17.90
CA TYR A 422 -12.43 -2.02 16.87
C TYR A 422 -11.88 -1.36 15.60
N PHE A 423 -10.91 -2.03 14.99
CA PHE A 423 -10.37 -1.67 13.67
C PHE A 423 -10.72 -2.77 12.68
N LEU A 424 -11.55 -2.45 11.69
CA LEU A 424 -12.05 -3.37 10.68
C LEU A 424 -11.31 -3.14 9.36
N MET A 425 -10.44 -4.08 8.99
CA MET A 425 -9.62 -4.06 7.78
C MET A 425 -9.63 -5.43 7.09
N LEU A 426 -10.53 -5.58 6.12
CA LEU A 426 -10.73 -6.84 5.37
C LEU A 426 -9.82 -6.96 4.13
N GLY A 427 -8.63 -6.36 4.17
CA GLY A 427 -7.67 -6.31 3.07
C GLY A 427 -7.84 -5.10 2.15
N SER A 428 -6.97 -4.97 1.14
CA SER A 428 -6.98 -3.85 0.18
C SER A 428 -8.18 -3.87 -0.76
N GLN A 429 -8.77 -5.04 -0.97
CA GLN A 429 -10.02 -5.28 -1.71
C GLN A 429 -11.12 -5.66 -0.72
N PRO A 430 -11.63 -4.71 0.08
CA PRO A 430 -12.55 -5.02 1.16
C PRO A 430 -13.86 -5.62 0.64
N THR A 431 -14.37 -6.62 1.35
CA THR A 431 -15.70 -7.18 1.08
C THR A 431 -16.77 -6.19 1.55
N LYS A 432 -17.30 -5.39 0.61
CA LYS A 432 -18.20 -4.25 0.89
C LYS A 432 -19.36 -4.62 1.80
N GLN A 433 -20.07 -5.69 1.45
CA GLN A 433 -21.24 -6.15 2.19
C GLN A 433 -20.88 -6.56 3.62
N ALA A 434 -19.78 -7.27 3.83
CA ALA A 434 -19.35 -7.66 5.16
C ALA A 434 -19.06 -6.44 6.06
N ILE A 435 -18.51 -5.36 5.52
CA ILE A 435 -18.29 -4.12 6.27
C ILE A 435 -19.61 -3.48 6.68
N VAL A 436 -20.58 -3.41 5.77
CA VAL A 436 -21.93 -2.93 6.06
C VAL A 436 -22.59 -3.78 7.15
N ASP A 437 -22.49 -5.11 7.04
CA ASP A 437 -23.05 -6.05 8.02
C ASP A 437 -22.41 -5.88 9.41
N TYR A 438 -21.10 -5.59 9.47
CA TYR A 438 -20.46 -5.22 10.73
C TYR A 438 -21.03 -3.90 11.27
N VAL A 439 -21.18 -2.86 10.45
CA VAL A 439 -21.79 -1.59 10.90
C VAL A 439 -23.18 -1.82 11.47
N ASP A 440 -24.01 -2.62 10.82
CA ASP A 440 -25.34 -3.00 11.30
C ASP A 440 -25.29 -3.77 12.62
N LYS A 441 -24.32 -4.68 12.73
CA LYS A 441 -24.12 -5.42 13.97
C LYS A 441 -23.76 -4.50 15.13
N PHE A 442 -22.86 -3.56 14.91
CA PHE A 442 -22.46 -2.57 15.91
C PHE A 442 -23.61 -1.65 16.28
N LEU A 443 -24.44 -1.22 15.30
CA LEU A 443 -25.66 -0.46 15.54
C LEU A 443 -26.63 -1.21 16.44
N LEU A 444 -26.88 -2.50 16.17
CA LEU A 444 -27.73 -3.35 16.99
C LEU A 444 -27.17 -3.51 18.41
N GLU A 445 -25.87 -3.81 18.52
CA GLU A 445 -25.21 -4.04 19.80
C GLU A 445 -25.20 -2.78 20.68
N ALA A 446 -24.93 -1.61 20.10
CA ALA A 446 -24.94 -0.33 20.80
C ALA A 446 -26.35 0.03 21.32
N LYS A 447 -27.40 -0.22 20.52
CA LYS A 447 -28.80 -0.05 20.92
C LYS A 447 -29.19 -0.97 22.07
N GLN A 448 -28.71 -2.21 22.07
CA GLN A 448 -28.98 -3.19 23.13
C GLN A 448 -28.20 -2.90 24.42
N ASN A 449 -27.10 -2.16 24.33
CA ASN A 449 -26.19 -1.91 25.45
C ASN A 449 -25.81 -0.42 25.55
N PRO A 450 -26.76 0.47 25.91
CA PRO A 450 -26.54 1.92 25.90
C PRO A 450 -25.50 2.43 26.91
N LYS A 451 -25.04 1.57 27.84
CA LYS A 451 -24.01 1.90 28.85
C LYS A 451 -22.58 1.64 28.36
N GLU A 452 -22.44 0.86 27.29
CA GLU A 452 -21.14 0.53 26.70
C GLU A 452 -20.79 1.57 25.64
N SER A 453 -19.51 1.94 25.51
CA SER A 453 -19.04 2.83 24.45
C SER A 453 -18.43 1.98 23.34
N TYR A 454 -18.86 2.17 22.09
CA TYR A 454 -18.38 1.44 20.93
C TYR A 454 -17.75 2.37 19.91
N LYS A 455 -16.54 2.02 19.44
CA LYS A 455 -15.82 2.73 18.37
C LYS A 455 -15.47 1.73 17.28
N LEU A 456 -15.82 2.02 16.03
CA LEU A 456 -15.50 1.19 14.88
C LEU A 456 -14.78 2.04 13.83
N PHE A 457 -13.50 1.79 13.65
CA PHE A 457 -12.69 2.33 12.55
C PHE A 457 -12.79 1.37 11.37
N ALA A 458 -13.51 1.74 10.31
CA ALA A 458 -13.86 0.85 9.21
C ALA A 458 -13.11 1.23 7.93
N PHE A 459 -12.12 0.43 7.54
CA PHE A 459 -11.38 0.64 6.30
C PHE A 459 -12.25 0.35 5.08
N ALA A 460 -12.46 1.37 4.25
CA ALA A 460 -13.35 1.36 3.09
C ALA A 460 -12.61 1.47 1.74
N GLY A 461 -11.32 1.12 1.71
CA GLY A 461 -10.51 1.11 0.49
C GLY A 461 -9.97 2.48 0.09
N LYS A 462 -9.60 2.63 -1.20
CA LYS A 462 -9.05 3.89 -1.74
C LYS A 462 -10.15 4.96 -1.84
N PHE A 463 -9.89 6.14 -1.31
CA PHE A 463 -10.65 7.34 -1.66
C PHE A 463 -10.11 7.94 -2.97
N ILE A 464 -11.01 8.30 -3.89
CA ILE A 464 -10.65 8.97 -5.14
C ILE A 464 -11.56 10.19 -5.30
N PRO A 465 -11.02 11.42 -5.23
CA PRO A 465 -11.82 12.64 -5.41
C PRO A 465 -12.62 12.63 -6.70
N GLY A 466 -13.86 13.10 -6.64
CA GLY A 466 -14.75 13.20 -7.80
C GLY A 466 -15.21 11.87 -8.44
N LYS A 467 -14.76 10.71 -7.95
CA LYS A 467 -15.21 9.38 -8.43
C LYS A 467 -16.03 8.66 -7.37
N GLU A 468 -17.00 7.85 -7.81
CA GLU A 468 -17.70 6.91 -6.92
C GLU A 468 -16.72 5.87 -6.38
N CYS A 469 -16.79 5.63 -5.07
CA CYS A 469 -15.95 4.65 -4.38
C CYS A 469 -16.65 4.16 -3.12
N PHE A 470 -16.21 3.01 -2.60
CA PHE A 470 -16.87 2.39 -1.44
C PHE A 470 -16.83 3.26 -0.18
N TYR A 471 -15.80 4.08 0.00
CA TYR A 471 -15.75 5.06 1.08
C TYR A 471 -16.98 5.98 1.07
N LYS A 472 -17.36 6.52 -0.10
CA LYS A 472 -18.54 7.37 -0.26
C LYS A 472 -19.83 6.58 -0.01
N GLU A 473 -19.93 5.39 -0.61
CA GLU A 473 -21.06 4.48 -0.40
C GLU A 473 -21.29 4.19 1.10
N LEU A 474 -20.21 3.95 1.86
CA LEU A 474 -20.28 3.69 3.30
C LEU A 474 -20.65 4.95 4.11
N CYS A 475 -20.09 6.12 3.76
CA CYS A 475 -20.49 7.39 4.37
C CYS A 475 -21.98 7.67 4.18
N ASP A 476 -22.50 7.47 2.97
CA ASP A 476 -23.92 7.66 2.66
C ASP A 476 -24.78 6.63 3.36
N TYR A 477 -24.36 5.36 3.38
CA TYR A 477 -25.02 4.30 4.15
C TYR A 477 -25.22 4.71 5.61
N ILE A 478 -24.14 5.16 6.27
CA ILE A 478 -24.17 5.61 7.67
C ILE A 478 -25.16 6.78 7.87
N LYS A 479 -25.15 7.77 6.97
CA LYS A 479 -26.06 8.92 7.03
C LYS A 479 -27.53 8.55 6.84
N THR A 480 -27.83 7.47 6.11
CA THR A 480 -29.22 7.00 5.93
C THR A 480 -29.79 6.30 7.18
N GLN A 481 -28.92 5.86 8.10
CA GLN A 481 -29.35 5.14 9.31
C GLN A 481 -30.08 6.07 10.27
N LYS A 482 -31.37 5.77 10.53
CA LYS A 482 -32.21 6.48 11.48
C LYS A 482 -31.95 6.02 12.92
N ASN A 483 -32.19 6.91 13.89
CA ASN A 483 -32.03 6.64 15.32
C ASN A 483 -30.62 6.13 15.68
N TRP A 484 -29.60 6.91 15.28
CA TRP A 484 -28.20 6.59 15.58
C TRP A 484 -27.97 6.58 17.11
N PRO A 485 -27.43 5.49 17.68
CA PRO A 485 -27.19 5.40 19.12
C PRO A 485 -26.01 6.31 19.53
N SER A 486 -26.19 7.11 20.58
CA SER A 486 -25.19 8.11 21.01
C SER A 486 -23.90 7.49 21.55
N ASN A 487 -23.91 6.21 21.89
CA ASN A 487 -22.77 5.44 22.38
C ASN A 487 -22.01 4.67 21.28
N LEU A 488 -22.36 4.85 20.00
CA LEU A 488 -21.63 4.28 18.87
C LEU A 488 -20.97 5.37 18.03
N ARG A 489 -19.73 5.10 17.63
CA ARG A 489 -19.01 5.87 16.61
C ARG A 489 -18.52 4.93 15.52
N VAL A 490 -18.80 5.27 14.27
CA VAL A 490 -18.27 4.58 13.09
C VAL A 490 -17.48 5.60 12.29
N ILE A 491 -16.19 5.36 12.14
CA ILE A 491 -15.25 6.23 11.42
C ILE A 491 -14.82 5.49 10.16
N PRO A 492 -15.39 5.83 8.98
CA PRO A 492 -14.87 5.34 7.70
C PRO A 492 -13.42 5.80 7.53
N LEU A 493 -12.56 4.90 7.08
CA LEU A 493 -11.15 5.17 6.81
C LEU A 493 -10.83 4.85 5.36
N SER A 494 -10.08 5.73 4.70
CA SER A 494 -9.35 5.37 3.48
C SER A 494 -7.95 4.85 3.82
N PHE A 495 -7.02 4.83 2.85
CA PHE A 495 -5.64 4.37 3.08
C PHE A 495 -4.95 5.16 4.18
N GLN A 496 -4.42 4.44 5.16
CA GLN A 496 -3.71 4.99 6.29
C GLN A 496 -2.20 4.81 6.12
N ASN A 497 -1.43 5.73 6.70
CA ASN A 497 0.02 5.56 6.79
C ASN A 497 0.35 4.49 7.85
N PRO A 498 1.59 3.95 7.85
CA PRO A 498 1.97 2.91 8.80
C PRO A 498 1.86 3.32 10.27
N GLU A 499 2.12 4.59 10.60
CA GLU A 499 2.01 5.11 11.97
C GLU A 499 0.57 5.02 12.52
N HIS A 500 -0.41 5.41 11.70
CA HIS A 500 -1.83 5.31 12.03
C HIS A 500 -2.30 3.85 12.12
N LEU A 501 -1.82 2.97 11.22
CA LEU A 501 -2.13 1.54 11.27
C LEU A 501 -1.63 0.90 12.57
N VAL A 502 -0.37 1.17 12.98
CA VAL A 502 0.19 0.68 14.24
C VAL A 502 -0.66 1.13 15.44
N ASN A 503 -1.04 2.42 15.48
CA ASN A 503 -1.89 2.96 16.54
C ASN A 503 -3.26 2.27 16.58
N LEU A 504 -3.91 2.08 15.42
CA LEU A 504 -5.19 1.40 15.30
C LEU A 504 -5.10 -0.05 15.79
N GLU A 505 -4.09 -0.81 15.36
CA GLU A 505 -3.94 -2.23 15.69
C GLU A 505 -3.51 -2.48 17.14
N LEU A 506 -2.76 -1.57 17.77
CA LEU A 506 -2.37 -1.69 19.17
C LEU A 506 -3.45 -1.18 20.14
N LYS A 507 -4.31 -0.24 19.72
CA LYS A 507 -5.35 0.33 20.60
C LYS A 507 -6.72 -0.33 20.42
N CYS A 508 -7.01 -0.86 19.25
CA CYS A 508 -8.30 -1.48 18.94
C CYS A 508 -8.20 -3.01 18.88
N ASN A 509 -9.33 -3.68 19.07
CA ASN A 509 -9.47 -5.07 18.63
C ASN A 509 -9.51 -5.09 17.10
N THR A 510 -8.71 -5.93 16.45
CA THR A 510 -8.63 -5.97 14.98
C THR A 510 -9.63 -6.97 14.42
N ILE A 511 -10.35 -6.61 13.37
CA ILE A 511 -11.16 -7.50 12.54
C ILE A 511 -10.54 -7.52 11.15
N THR A 512 -10.03 -8.67 10.70
CA THR A 512 -9.30 -8.79 9.44
C THR A 512 -9.51 -10.15 8.78
N ARG A 513 -9.12 -10.30 7.51
CA ARG A 513 -9.06 -11.60 6.81
C ARG A 513 -7.73 -12.34 7.02
N SER A 514 -6.76 -11.75 7.70
CA SER A 514 -5.43 -12.36 7.92
C SER A 514 -4.71 -12.71 6.62
N GLY A 515 -4.76 -11.81 5.63
CA GLY A 515 -3.92 -11.91 4.43
C GLY A 515 -2.43 -11.90 4.77
N GLY A 516 -1.59 -12.35 3.85
CA GLY A 516 -0.15 -12.54 4.06
C GLY A 516 0.59 -11.36 4.70
N GLY A 517 0.48 -10.17 4.10
CA GLY A 517 1.09 -8.95 4.66
C GLY A 517 0.54 -8.58 6.04
N THR A 518 -0.79 -8.60 6.21
CA THR A 518 -1.44 -8.25 7.48
C THR A 518 -1.07 -9.23 8.60
N VAL A 519 -0.95 -10.53 8.33
CA VAL A 519 -0.54 -11.48 9.38
C VAL A 519 0.89 -11.20 9.84
N MET A 520 1.78 -10.82 8.92
CA MET A 520 3.16 -10.48 9.26
C MET A 520 3.23 -9.19 10.09
N GLU A 521 2.44 -8.18 9.75
CA GLU A 521 2.31 -6.94 10.55
C GLU A 521 1.82 -7.24 11.98
N LEU A 522 0.78 -8.06 12.13
CA LEU A 522 0.26 -8.45 13.44
C LEU A 522 1.26 -9.28 14.27
N LEU A 523 2.05 -10.15 13.63
CA LEU A 523 3.13 -10.89 14.30
C LEU A 523 4.26 -9.95 14.76
N VAL A 524 4.61 -8.95 13.96
CA VAL A 524 5.57 -7.90 14.33
C VAL A 524 5.09 -7.14 15.56
N LEU A 525 3.82 -6.69 15.58
CA LEU A 525 3.24 -6.01 16.73
C LEU A 525 3.26 -6.88 17.98
N HIS A 526 2.89 -8.15 17.82
CA HIS A 526 2.88 -9.10 18.92
C HIS A 526 4.28 -9.30 19.53
N GLU A 527 5.29 -9.58 18.71
CA GLU A 527 6.64 -9.88 19.21
C GLU A 527 7.36 -8.63 19.75
N LEU A 528 7.22 -7.48 19.07
CA LEU A 528 8.02 -6.29 19.39
C LEU A 528 7.38 -5.39 20.43
N VAL A 529 6.05 -5.43 20.57
CA VAL A 529 5.33 -4.54 21.49
C VAL A 529 4.64 -5.33 22.57
N GLU A 530 3.67 -6.17 22.22
CA GLU A 530 2.85 -6.89 23.21
C GLU A 530 3.69 -7.88 24.05
N GLY A 531 4.71 -8.49 23.44
CA GLY A 531 5.62 -9.44 24.08
C GLY A 531 6.77 -8.82 24.87
N LYS A 532 7.05 -7.52 24.71
CA LYS A 532 8.22 -6.85 25.31
C LYS A 532 7.87 -5.66 26.21
N LYS A 533 6.82 -4.90 25.91
CA LYS A 533 6.38 -3.75 26.70
C LYS A 533 5.29 -4.21 27.68
N SER A 534 5.68 -4.45 28.94
CA SER A 534 4.85 -5.03 30.02
C SER A 534 3.54 -4.30 30.36
N LYS A 535 3.24 -3.16 29.74
CA LYS A 535 2.07 -2.32 30.03
C LYS A 535 0.92 -2.43 29.03
N LEU A 536 1.12 -3.07 27.86
CA LEU A 536 0.05 -3.21 26.88
C LEU A 536 -0.69 -4.54 27.03
N LYS A 537 -2.01 -4.47 27.14
CA LYS A 537 -2.87 -5.64 27.10
C LYS A 537 -3.02 -6.12 25.65
N PRO A 538 -2.75 -7.40 25.34
CA PRO A 538 -2.99 -7.93 24.01
C PRO A 538 -4.43 -7.70 23.56
N LYS A 539 -4.61 -7.17 22.35
CA LYS A 539 -5.94 -6.92 21.77
C LYS A 539 -6.49 -8.17 21.10
N MET A 540 -7.81 -8.27 20.99
CA MET A 540 -8.43 -9.39 20.27
C MET A 540 -8.18 -9.26 18.77
N ARG A 541 -7.80 -10.38 18.14
CA ARG A 541 -7.64 -10.54 16.69
C ARG A 541 -8.79 -11.41 16.17
N PHE A 542 -9.77 -10.75 15.57
CA PHE A 542 -10.94 -11.37 14.96
C PHE A 542 -10.67 -11.65 13.49
N ILE A 543 -10.70 -12.92 13.08
CA ILE A 543 -10.55 -13.33 11.69
C ILE A 543 -11.92 -13.44 11.05
N HIS A 544 -12.23 -12.51 10.16
CA HIS A 544 -13.46 -12.51 9.39
C HIS A 544 -13.50 -13.71 8.44
N ALA A 545 -14.62 -14.43 8.46
CA ALA A 545 -14.93 -15.46 7.47
C ALA A 545 -16.33 -15.23 6.90
N GLN A 546 -16.45 -15.28 5.58
CA GLN A 546 -17.75 -15.29 4.91
C GLN A 546 -18.31 -16.72 4.96
N LYS A 547 -19.38 -16.94 5.75
CA LYS A 547 -19.96 -18.26 5.95
C LYS A 547 -20.31 -18.94 4.61
N VAL A 548 -19.65 -20.05 4.30
CA VAL A 548 -19.97 -20.87 3.12
C VAL A 548 -20.98 -21.94 3.50
N LYS A 549 -22.06 -22.08 2.72
CA LYS A 549 -23.08 -23.12 2.94
C LYS A 549 -22.43 -24.51 3.02
N GLY A 550 -22.71 -25.23 4.11
CA GLY A 550 -22.19 -26.58 4.36
C GLY A 550 -20.78 -26.64 4.98
N ARG A 551 -20.15 -25.50 5.26
CA ARG A 551 -18.86 -25.41 5.96
C ARG A 551 -19.06 -24.81 7.35
N ASP A 552 -18.22 -25.18 8.32
CA ASP A 552 -18.11 -24.41 9.56
C ASP A 552 -17.47 -23.03 9.27
N LEU A 553 -17.39 -22.16 10.27
CA LEU A 553 -16.90 -20.80 10.03
C LEU A 553 -15.38 -20.78 9.72
N GLU A 554 -14.58 -21.60 10.40
CA GLU A 554 -13.13 -21.67 10.18
C GLU A 554 -12.79 -22.23 8.79
N SER A 555 -13.48 -23.27 8.34
CA SER A 555 -13.37 -23.87 7.00
C SER A 555 -14.00 -23.02 5.89
N SER A 556 -14.67 -21.93 6.25
CA SER A 556 -15.12 -20.91 5.31
C SER A 556 -14.06 -19.85 5.01
N ILE A 557 -12.91 -19.83 5.70
CA ILE A 557 -11.77 -18.98 5.34
C ILE A 557 -11.05 -19.59 4.13
N PRO A 558 -10.63 -18.80 3.11
CA PRO A 558 -9.78 -19.29 2.03
C PRO A 558 -8.53 -20.02 2.57
N LEU A 559 -8.09 -21.08 1.89
CA LEU A 559 -7.09 -22.00 2.41
C LEU A 559 -5.79 -21.34 2.91
N TRP A 560 -5.20 -20.40 2.15
CA TRP A 560 -3.97 -19.72 2.57
C TRP A 560 -4.21 -18.75 3.74
N GLU A 561 -5.29 -17.97 3.71
CA GLU A 561 -5.71 -17.09 4.82
C GLU A 561 -5.96 -17.90 6.10
N ARG A 562 -6.52 -19.12 5.98
CA ARG A 562 -6.68 -20.04 7.10
C ARG A 562 -5.33 -20.51 7.63
N GLY A 563 -4.36 -20.79 6.76
CA GLY A 563 -2.98 -21.08 7.16
C GLY A 563 -2.36 -19.94 7.96
N ASN A 564 -2.48 -18.72 7.47
CA ASN A 564 -2.02 -17.51 8.15
C ASN A 564 -2.71 -17.33 9.52
N TYR A 565 -4.04 -17.51 9.58
CA TYR A 565 -4.80 -17.48 10.83
C TYR A 565 -4.28 -18.49 11.85
N LEU A 566 -4.07 -19.75 11.45
CA LEU A 566 -3.61 -20.79 12.37
C LEU A 566 -2.23 -20.47 12.93
N HIS A 567 -1.34 -19.91 12.10
CA HIS A 567 -0.03 -19.43 12.54
C HIS A 567 -0.17 -18.28 13.56
N LEU A 568 -0.97 -17.25 13.23
CA LEU A 568 -1.22 -16.13 14.13
C LEU A 568 -1.81 -16.59 15.47
N ARG A 569 -2.81 -17.48 15.42
CA ARG A 569 -3.44 -18.07 16.61
C ARG A 569 -2.45 -18.83 17.48
N GLY A 570 -1.49 -19.52 16.86
CA GLY A 570 -0.40 -20.20 17.56
C GLY A 570 0.51 -19.22 18.28
N ALA A 571 0.85 -18.10 17.64
CA ALA A 571 1.70 -17.06 18.21
C ALA A 571 1.02 -16.27 19.33
N VAL A 572 -0.16 -15.70 19.08
CA VAL A 572 -0.85 -14.80 20.03
C VAL A 572 -1.70 -15.54 21.06
N GLY A 573 -1.96 -16.82 20.84
CA GLY A 573 -2.80 -17.68 21.68
C GLY A 573 -4.30 -17.65 21.32
N SER A 574 -4.96 -18.78 21.49
CA SER A 574 -6.38 -19.00 21.15
C SER A 574 -7.37 -18.10 21.91
N LYS A 575 -6.97 -17.56 23.07
CA LYS A 575 -7.79 -16.61 23.84
C LYS A 575 -7.85 -15.23 23.18
N HIS A 576 -6.85 -14.88 22.38
CA HIS A 576 -6.70 -13.57 21.74
C HIS A 576 -6.91 -13.61 20.22
N CYS A 577 -7.16 -14.78 19.62
CA CYS A 577 -7.43 -14.91 18.20
C CYS A 577 -8.61 -15.83 17.91
N LYS A 578 -9.65 -15.33 17.24
CA LYS A 578 -10.92 -16.04 17.00
C LYS A 578 -11.45 -15.80 15.59
N VAL A 579 -12.05 -16.82 14.98
CA VAL A 579 -12.81 -16.65 13.74
C VAL A 579 -14.19 -16.09 14.06
N VAL A 580 -14.65 -15.12 13.29
CA VAL A 580 -15.97 -14.49 13.43
C VAL A 580 -16.59 -14.17 12.07
N ASP A 581 -17.91 -14.07 12.07
CA ASP A 581 -18.65 -13.31 11.07
C ASP A 581 -19.38 -12.14 11.80
N PRO A 582 -20.02 -11.21 11.07
CA PRO A 582 -20.78 -10.14 11.70
C PRO A 582 -21.85 -10.64 12.70
N HIS A 583 -22.47 -11.79 12.48
CA HIS A 583 -23.57 -12.28 13.31
C HIS A 583 -23.08 -12.91 14.64
N GLU A 584 -21.92 -13.57 14.61
CA GLU A 584 -21.35 -14.34 15.72
C GLU A 584 -20.40 -13.54 16.63
N MET A 585 -19.85 -12.41 16.16
CA MET A 585 -18.83 -11.62 16.88
C MET A 585 -19.19 -11.28 18.34
N PHE A 586 -20.44 -10.90 18.62
CA PHE A 586 -20.93 -10.56 19.98
C PHE A 586 -21.74 -11.68 20.65
N ARG A 587 -21.68 -12.91 20.15
CA ARG A 587 -22.45 -14.03 20.73
C ARG A 587 -21.88 -14.44 22.09
N ASP A 588 -20.56 -14.61 22.17
CA ASP A 588 -19.86 -15.00 23.40
C ASP A 588 -20.06 -13.97 24.53
N SER A 589 -19.96 -12.68 24.22
CA SER A 589 -20.12 -11.61 25.21
C SER A 589 -21.54 -11.57 25.78
N ARG A 590 -22.55 -11.88 24.97
CA ARG A 590 -23.95 -11.99 25.43
C ARG A 590 -24.15 -13.19 26.34
N ILE A 591 -23.60 -14.35 25.99
CA ILE A 591 -23.66 -15.56 26.84
C ILE A 591 -22.94 -15.30 28.18
N GLN A 592 -21.75 -14.71 28.16
CA GLN A 592 -21.01 -14.40 29.37
C GLN A 592 -21.73 -13.37 30.25
N ARG A 593 -22.33 -12.33 29.67
CA ARG A 593 -23.15 -11.35 30.41
C ARG A 593 -24.40 -11.98 31.01
N ALA A 594 -25.07 -12.86 30.27
CA ALA A 594 -26.23 -13.61 30.78
C ALA A 594 -25.83 -14.50 31.96
N LYS A 595 -24.70 -15.22 31.86
CA LYS A 595 -24.13 -16.02 32.97
C LYS A 595 -23.82 -15.16 34.19
N ARG A 596 -23.08 -14.06 34.04
CA ARG A 596 -22.75 -13.14 35.14
C ARG A 596 -24.00 -12.52 35.78
N SER A 597 -24.99 -12.15 34.97
CA SER A 597 -26.27 -11.61 35.47
C SER A 597 -27.03 -12.66 36.29
N PHE A 598 -27.07 -13.90 35.81
CA PHE A 598 -27.66 -15.03 36.51
C PHE A 598 -26.94 -15.30 37.84
N GLU A 599 -25.61 -15.37 37.84
CA GLU A 599 -24.79 -15.54 39.05
C GLU A 599 -25.01 -14.43 40.07
N LYS A 600 -25.07 -13.17 39.63
CA LYS A 600 -25.35 -12.02 40.51
C LYS A 600 -26.76 -12.11 41.13
N LYS A 601 -27.77 -12.51 40.35
CA LYS A 601 -29.14 -12.72 40.86
C LYS A 601 -29.18 -13.88 41.87
N GLN A 602 -28.45 -14.97 41.63
CA GLN A 602 -28.35 -16.09 42.58
C GLN A 602 -27.68 -15.66 43.89
N LEU A 603 -26.62 -14.85 43.81
CA LEU A 603 -25.94 -14.32 44.99
C LEU A 603 -26.85 -13.39 45.81
N GLN A 604 -27.59 -12.48 45.15
CA GLN A 604 -28.56 -11.60 45.80
C GLN A 604 -29.70 -12.39 46.46
N LYS A 605 -30.20 -13.45 45.81
CA LYS A 605 -31.22 -14.33 46.39
C LYS A 605 -30.71 -15.06 47.64
N LYS A 606 -29.46 -15.56 47.61
CA LYS A 606 -28.81 -16.17 48.80
C LYS A 606 -28.64 -15.17 49.94
N GLN A 607 -28.20 -13.94 49.65
CA GLN A 607 -28.05 -12.89 50.65
C GLN A 607 -29.40 -12.43 51.24
N GLY A 608 -30.45 -12.34 50.42
CA GLY A 608 -31.81 -12.04 50.88
C GLY A 608 -32.37 -13.14 51.79
N ALA A 609 -32.19 -14.41 51.42
CA ALA A 609 -32.62 -15.55 52.23
C ALA A 609 -31.87 -15.61 53.58
N ALA A 610 -30.56 -15.33 53.59
CA ALA A 610 -29.77 -15.27 54.82
C ALA A 610 -30.23 -14.14 55.76
N ARG A 611 -30.63 -12.98 55.23
CA ARG A 611 -31.21 -11.89 56.04
C ARG A 611 -32.55 -12.26 56.67
N LEU A 612 -33.41 -12.95 55.92
CA LEU A 612 -34.70 -13.43 56.43
C LEU A 612 -34.54 -14.52 57.50
N ALA A 613 -33.55 -15.40 57.36
CA ALA A 613 -33.26 -16.44 58.35
C ALA A 613 -32.56 -15.92 59.63
N GLY A 614 -31.91 -14.75 59.56
CA GLY A 614 -31.20 -14.13 60.68
C GLY A 614 -31.99 -13.08 61.45
N THR A 615 -33.28 -12.91 61.18
CA THR A 615 -34.14 -12.00 61.96
C THR A 615 -34.68 -12.79 63.16
N PRO A 616 -34.35 -12.45 64.42
CA PRO A 616 -34.96 -13.11 65.58
C PRO A 616 -36.47 -12.90 65.51
N ALA A 617 -37.25 -13.98 65.68
CA ALA A 617 -38.69 -13.87 65.82
C ALA A 617 -38.99 -12.97 67.03
N ALA A 618 -39.64 -11.84 66.76
CA ALA A 618 -40.10 -10.90 67.78
C ALA A 618 -41.40 -11.39 68.42
#